data_AF-A0A966F9K9-F1
#
_entry.id   AF-A0A966F9K9-F1
#
_cell.length_a   1.000
_cell.length_b   1.000
_cell.length_c   1.000
_cell.angle_alpha   90.00
_cell.angle_beta   90.00
_cell.angle_gamma   90.00
#
_symmetry.space_group_name_H-M   'P 1'
#
loop_
_entity.id
_entity.type
_entity.pdbx_description
1 polymer ?
#
loop_
_entity_poly.entity_id
_entity_poly.type
_entity_poly.pdbx_seq_one_letter_code
_entity_poly.pdbx_strand_id
1 'polypeptide(L)'
;MAALLDALVTTFLPSRCVRCSGELAAGSRAGICNACWSEVRPHAAAGCPSCGDPEAPLGGPCLACRTAPPAFAAATSWGPYLGALRDFVLLFKSAGRDELDVPLAALMTEALDR
;
A
#
# COMPACT_ATOMS: atom_id res chain seq x y z
N MET A 1 14.08 -22.03 29.90
CA MET A 1 13.42 -20.75 30.29
C MET A 1 12.93 -19.96 29.09
N ALA A 2 13.74 -19.72 28.05
CA ALA A 2 13.33 -18.96 26.86
C ALA A 2 12.04 -19.49 26.19
N ALA A 3 11.94 -20.81 25.96
CA ALA A 3 10.76 -21.39 25.30
C ALA A 3 9.44 -21.24 26.08
N LEU A 4 9.49 -21.22 27.42
CA LEU A 4 8.29 -21.01 28.25
C LEU A 4 7.85 -19.54 28.20
N LEU A 5 8.80 -18.61 28.22
CA LEU A 5 8.52 -17.18 28.07
C LEU A 5 7.90 -16.89 26.70
N ASP A 6 8.44 -17.47 25.63
CA ASP A 6 7.93 -17.30 24.28
C ASP A 6 6.51 -17.88 24.13
N ALA A 7 6.25 -19.05 24.72
CA ALA A 7 4.92 -19.66 24.77
C ALA A 7 3.90 -18.80 25.57
N LEU A 8 4.31 -18.22 26.70
CA LEU A 8 3.46 -17.32 27.48
C LEU A 8 3.17 -16.02 26.72
N VAL A 9 4.18 -15.40 26.10
CA VAL A 9 4.00 -14.16 25.32
C VAL A 9 3.08 -14.41 24.12
N THR A 10 3.28 -15.48 23.37
CA THR A 10 2.41 -15.83 22.23
C THR A 10 0.98 -16.18 22.65
N THR A 11 0.79 -16.78 23.82
CA THR A 11 -0.54 -17.12 24.36
C THR A 11 -1.29 -15.90 24.88
N PHE A 12 -0.63 -15.03 25.66
CA PHE A 12 -1.28 -13.92 26.34
C PHE A 12 -1.21 -12.59 25.56
N LEU A 13 -0.26 -12.44 24.65
CA LEU A 13 -0.08 -11.28 23.78
C LEU A 13 0.10 -11.73 22.31
N PRO A 14 -0.91 -12.41 21.72
CA PRO A 14 -0.81 -12.84 20.32
C PRO A 14 -0.71 -11.62 19.41
N SER A 15 0.34 -11.58 18.59
CA SER A 15 0.45 -10.58 17.53
C SER A 15 -0.64 -10.84 16.49
N ARG A 16 -1.46 -9.81 16.23
CA ARG A 16 -2.58 -9.90 15.29
C ARG A 16 -2.41 -8.91 14.15
N CYS A 17 -2.84 -9.32 12.96
CA CYS A 17 -2.90 -8.46 11.80
C CYS A 17 -3.83 -7.27 12.07
N VAL A 18 -3.36 -6.08 11.78
CA VAL A 18 -4.07 -4.85 12.15
C VAL A 18 -5.25 -4.53 11.23
N ARG A 19 -5.35 -5.22 10.09
CA ARG A 19 -6.49 -5.16 9.18
C ARG A 19 -7.52 -6.26 9.44
N CYS A 20 -7.10 -7.52 9.48
CA CYS A 20 -8.01 -8.67 9.51
C CYS A 20 -8.12 -9.37 10.86
N SER A 21 -7.34 -8.96 11.86
CA SER A 21 -7.27 -9.56 13.21
C SER A 21 -6.81 -11.04 13.26
N GLY A 22 -6.41 -11.60 12.12
CA GLY A 22 -5.84 -12.93 12.01
C GLY A 22 -4.44 -13.03 12.61
N GLU A 23 -3.94 -14.26 12.73
CA GLU A 23 -2.60 -14.53 13.29
C GLU A 23 -1.51 -13.87 12.44
N LEU A 24 -0.57 -13.23 13.13
CA LEU A 24 0.57 -12.58 12.51
C LEU A 24 1.79 -13.48 12.61
N ALA A 25 2.19 -14.07 11.50
CA ALA A 25 3.41 -14.86 11.42
C ALA A 25 4.66 -13.97 11.58
N ALA A 26 5.75 -14.57 12.05
CA ALA A 26 7.06 -13.93 12.03
C ALA A 26 7.42 -13.46 10.61
N GLY A 27 7.97 -12.25 10.49
CA GLY A 27 8.30 -11.63 9.19
C GLY A 27 7.16 -10.85 8.52
N SER A 28 6.02 -10.65 9.20
CA SER A 28 4.98 -9.74 8.71
C SER A 28 5.52 -8.31 8.49
N ARG A 29 5.10 -7.67 7.41
CA ARG A 29 5.51 -6.31 7.09
C ARG A 29 4.53 -5.32 7.74
N ALA A 30 5.03 -4.51 8.68
CA ALA A 30 4.28 -3.43 9.32
C ALA A 30 2.99 -3.86 10.05
N GLY A 31 3.01 -5.01 10.74
CA GLY A 31 1.84 -5.49 11.48
C GLY A 31 0.71 -6.05 10.61
N ILE A 32 0.96 -6.28 9.31
CA ILE A 32 -0.01 -6.79 8.36
C ILE A 32 0.44 -8.16 7.84
N CYS A 33 -0.48 -9.13 7.84
CA CYS A 33 -0.18 -10.48 7.39
C CYS A 33 -0.01 -10.57 5.87
N ASN A 34 0.71 -11.61 5.41
CA ASN A 34 0.99 -11.83 4.00
C ASN A 34 -0.29 -12.01 3.17
N ALA A 35 -1.35 -12.59 3.74
CA ALA A 35 -2.64 -12.73 3.07
C ALA A 35 -3.24 -11.35 2.71
N CYS A 36 -3.25 -10.40 3.65
CA CYS A 36 -3.71 -9.04 3.37
C CYS A 36 -2.82 -8.30 2.37
N TRP A 37 -1.50 -8.43 2.47
CA TRP A 37 -0.58 -7.87 1.45
C TRP A 37 -0.84 -8.48 0.07
N SER A 38 -1.15 -9.78 0.01
CA SER A 38 -1.45 -10.48 -1.24
C SER A 38 -2.79 -10.10 -1.86
N GLU A 39 -3.62 -9.25 -1.24
CA GLU A 39 -4.84 -8.69 -1.84
C GLU A 39 -4.56 -7.37 -2.57
N VAL A 40 -3.43 -6.73 -2.30
CA VAL A 40 -3.05 -5.45 -2.91
C VAL A 40 -2.64 -5.71 -4.37
N ARG A 41 -3.24 -4.97 -5.31
CA ARG A 41 -3.07 -5.16 -6.76
C ARG A 41 -2.63 -3.85 -7.42
N PRO A 42 -1.57 -3.87 -8.23
CA PRO A 42 -1.18 -2.68 -8.96
C PRO A 42 -2.18 -2.38 -10.09
N HIS A 43 -2.10 -1.18 -10.65
CA HIS A 43 -2.70 -0.92 -11.96
C HIS A 43 -2.08 -1.83 -13.02
N ALA A 44 -2.90 -2.26 -13.98
CA ALA A 44 -2.48 -3.14 -15.06
C ALA A 44 -1.52 -2.47 -16.07
N ALA A 45 -1.58 -1.14 -16.17
CA ALA A 45 -0.77 -0.34 -17.07
C ALA A 45 -0.33 0.97 -16.39
N ALA A 46 0.70 1.60 -16.95
CA ALA A 46 1.09 2.95 -16.57
C ALA A 46 -0.03 3.94 -16.96
N GLY A 47 -0.34 4.86 -16.05
CA GLY A 47 -1.34 5.90 -16.28
C GLY A 47 -0.80 7.10 -17.04
N CYS A 48 -1.53 8.21 -17.00
CA CYS A 48 -1.11 9.48 -17.57
C CYS A 48 0.24 9.91 -16.95
N PRO A 49 1.28 10.22 -17.75
CA PRO A 49 2.59 10.63 -17.22
C PRO A 49 2.55 11.99 -16.50
N SER A 50 1.50 12.78 -16.72
CA SER A 50 1.31 14.06 -16.04
C SER A 50 0.52 13.89 -14.75
N CYS A 51 -0.75 13.47 -14.78
CA CYS A 51 -1.61 13.42 -13.58
C CYS A 51 -1.69 12.05 -12.88
N GLY A 52 -1.15 10.98 -13.49
CA GLY A 52 -1.24 9.63 -12.94
C GLY A 52 -2.57 8.91 -13.17
N ASP A 53 -3.49 9.48 -13.98
CA ASP A 53 -4.79 8.86 -14.26
C ASP A 53 -4.60 7.47 -14.90
N PRO A 54 -5.03 6.38 -14.24
CA PRO A 54 -4.80 5.01 -14.70
C PRO A 54 -5.65 4.62 -15.91
N GLU A 55 -6.69 5.39 -16.27
CA GLU A 55 -7.52 5.14 -17.44
C GLU A 55 -7.03 5.88 -18.70
N ALA A 56 -5.94 6.64 -18.57
CA ALA A 56 -5.37 7.35 -19.71
C ALA A 56 -4.88 6.36 -20.78
N PRO A 57 -5.13 6.65 -22.08
CA PRO A 57 -4.61 5.82 -23.15
C PRO A 57 -3.07 5.78 -23.14
N LEU A 58 -2.52 4.61 -23.43
CA LEU A 58 -1.07 4.39 -23.52
C LEU A 58 -0.43 5.38 -24.51
N GLY A 59 0.68 6.00 -24.10
CA GLY A 59 1.53 6.79 -25.01
C GLY A 59 1.39 8.31 -24.95
N GLY A 60 0.77 8.89 -23.90
CA GLY A 60 0.86 10.35 -23.69
C GLY A 60 -0.06 10.90 -22.58
N PRO A 61 -0.04 12.22 -22.35
CA PRO A 61 -0.90 12.87 -21.38
C PRO A 61 -2.38 12.69 -21.73
N CYS A 62 -3.26 12.48 -20.74
CA CYS A 62 -4.70 12.41 -20.94
C CYS A 62 -5.27 13.75 -21.47
N LEU A 63 -6.50 13.74 -21.98
CA LEU A 63 -7.13 14.94 -22.54
C LEU A 63 -7.14 16.11 -21.53
N ALA A 64 -7.49 15.85 -20.28
CA ALA A 64 -7.53 16.86 -19.23
C ALA A 64 -6.17 17.55 -19.03
N CYS A 65 -5.08 16.77 -19.00
CA CYS A 65 -3.72 17.32 -18.88
C CYS A 65 -3.27 18.09 -20.13
N ARG A 66 -3.77 17.73 -21.32
CA ARG A 66 -3.47 18.50 -22.55
C ARG A 66 -4.21 19.83 -22.58
N THR A 67 -5.43 19.89 -22.06
CA THR A 67 -6.26 21.10 -22.06
C THR A 67 -5.95 22.05 -20.92
N ALA A 68 -5.62 21.51 -19.75
CA ALA A 68 -5.29 22.27 -18.55
C ALA A 68 -4.14 21.54 -17.81
N PRO A 69 -2.89 21.79 -18.23
CA PRO A 69 -1.73 21.17 -17.60
C PRO A 69 -1.68 21.46 -16.08
N PRO A 70 -1.44 20.45 -15.23
CA PRO A 70 -1.32 20.67 -13.79
C PRO A 70 -0.07 21.50 -13.45
N ALA A 71 -0.08 22.11 -12.26
CA ALA A 71 1.06 22.90 -11.75
C ALA A 71 2.24 22.04 -11.22
N PHE A 72 2.13 20.72 -11.28
CA PHE A 72 3.16 19.78 -10.86
C PHE A 72 3.75 19.04 -12.07
N ALA A 73 4.99 18.56 -11.94
CA ALA A 73 5.71 17.92 -13.04
C ALA A 73 5.13 16.54 -13.42
N ALA A 74 4.83 15.71 -12.42
CA ALA A 74 4.26 14.39 -12.59
C ALA A 74 3.55 13.93 -11.31
N ALA A 75 2.58 13.04 -11.45
CA ALA A 75 1.94 12.30 -10.37
C ALA A 75 1.71 10.85 -10.83
N THR A 76 1.65 9.93 -9.87
CA THR A 76 1.38 8.51 -10.13
C THR A 76 0.51 7.92 -9.03
N SER A 77 -0.20 6.85 -9.33
CA SER A 77 -0.84 5.97 -8.36
C SER A 77 -0.37 4.56 -8.62
N TRP A 78 -0.09 3.79 -7.55
CA TRP A 78 0.36 2.41 -7.71
C TRP A 78 -0.77 1.45 -8.05
N GLY A 79 -1.95 1.64 -7.46
CA GLY A 79 -3.12 0.78 -7.64
C GLY A 79 -4.43 1.46 -7.24
N PRO A 80 -5.57 0.82 -7.52
CA PRO A 80 -6.88 1.40 -7.26
C PRO A 80 -7.13 1.55 -5.76
N TYR A 81 -7.73 2.67 -5.36
CA TYR A 81 -8.07 2.96 -3.96
C TYR A 81 -9.29 2.16 -3.48
N LEU A 82 -9.13 0.85 -3.35
CA LEU A 82 -10.16 -0.10 -2.93
C LEU A 82 -9.56 -1.24 -2.11
N GLY A 83 -10.42 -1.98 -1.41
CA GLY A 83 -10.05 -3.17 -0.65
C GLY A 83 -8.86 -2.96 0.29
N ALA A 84 -7.92 -3.90 0.27
CA ALA A 84 -6.74 -3.88 1.14
C ALA A 84 -5.89 -2.62 0.99
N LEU A 85 -5.69 -2.10 -0.23
CA LEU A 85 -4.88 -0.90 -0.43
C LEU A 85 -5.52 0.33 0.22
N ARG A 86 -6.85 0.49 0.08
CA ARG A 86 -7.60 1.55 0.77
C ARG A 86 -7.46 1.43 2.29
N ASP A 87 -7.61 0.22 2.82
CA ASP A 87 -7.51 -0.01 4.26
C ASP A 87 -6.11 0.36 4.78
N PHE A 88 -5.05 0.01 4.05
CA PHE A 88 -3.67 0.34 4.43
C PHE A 88 -3.40 1.84 4.42
N VAL A 89 -3.88 2.54 3.39
CA VAL A 89 -3.75 4.01 3.31
C VAL A 89 -4.51 4.68 4.46
N LEU A 90 -5.69 4.19 4.84
CA LEU A 90 -6.45 4.73 5.98
C LEU A 90 -5.77 4.44 7.32
N LEU A 91 -5.20 3.24 7.49
CA LEU A 91 -4.41 2.89 8.67
C LEU A 91 -3.22 3.85 8.84
N PHE A 92 -2.50 4.12 7.75
CA PHE A 92 -1.38 5.05 7.75
C PHE A 92 -1.84 6.51 7.97
N LYS A 93 -2.74 7.01 7.12
CA LYS A 93 -3.16 8.43 7.10
C LYS A 93 -3.89 8.87 8.37
N SER A 94 -4.72 7.99 8.93
CA SER A 94 -5.72 8.39 9.93
C SER A 94 -5.65 7.60 11.23
N ALA A 95 -5.10 6.38 11.21
CA ALA A 95 -5.06 5.52 12.39
C ALA A 95 -3.67 5.46 13.07
N GLY A 96 -2.72 6.31 12.64
CA GLY A 96 -1.40 6.46 13.27
C GLY A 96 -0.50 5.22 13.13
N ARG A 97 -0.68 4.44 12.06
CA ARG A 97 0.13 3.25 11.77
C ARG A 97 1.35 3.64 10.93
N ASP A 98 2.24 4.41 11.55
CA ASP A 98 3.40 5.02 10.89
C ASP A 98 4.36 3.98 10.30
N GLU A 99 4.42 2.77 10.86
CA GLU A 99 5.21 1.64 10.34
C GLU A 99 4.82 1.19 8.92
N LEU A 100 3.69 1.68 8.39
CA LEU A 100 3.29 1.48 6.99
C LEU A 100 4.01 2.43 6.01
N ASP A 101 4.77 3.40 6.50
CA ASP A 101 5.53 4.36 5.70
C ASP A 101 6.43 3.68 4.66
N VAL A 102 7.35 2.82 5.09
CA VAL A 102 8.31 2.11 4.25
C VAL A 102 7.63 1.21 3.22
N PRO A 103 6.68 0.32 3.59
CA PRO A 103 6.02 -0.50 2.59
C PRO A 103 5.21 0.31 1.58
N LEU A 104 4.47 1.34 2.00
CA LEU A 104 3.69 2.17 1.08
C LEU A 104 4.59 3.03 0.18
N ALA A 105 5.70 3.56 0.71
CA ALA A 105 6.69 4.29 -0.07
C ALA A 105 7.35 3.39 -1.13
N ALA A 106 7.60 2.12 -0.81
CA ALA A 106 8.12 1.16 -1.78
C ALA A 106 7.15 0.94 -2.95
N LEU A 107 5.84 0.87 -2.69
CA LEU A 107 4.84 0.82 -3.76
C LEU A 107 4.87 2.09 -4.62
N MET A 108 4.96 3.27 -4.00
CA MET A 108 5.03 4.53 -4.76
C MET A 108 6.30 4.64 -5.61
N THR A 109 7.42 4.12 -5.12
CA THR A 109 8.69 4.07 -5.87
C THR A 109 8.55 3.16 -7.08
N GLU A 110 7.99 1.96 -6.90
CA GLU A 110 7.69 1.05 -8.02
C GLU A 110 6.75 1.70 -9.05
N ALA A 111 5.79 2.51 -8.61
CA ALA A 111 4.88 3.21 -9.51
C ALA A 111 5.52 4.38 -10.28
N LEU A 112 6.62 4.93 -9.79
CA LEU A 112 7.39 5.98 -10.46
C LEU A 112 8.36 5.41 -11.50
N ASP A 113 8.89 4.20 -11.25
CA ASP A 113 9.85 3.54 -12.14
C ASP A 113 9.20 2.85 -13.36
N ARG A 114 7.86 2.87 -13.46
CA ARG A 114 7.07 2.31 -14.57
C ARG A 114 6.84 3.32 -15.68
#